data_AF-A0A957WKG6-F1
#
_entry.id   AF-A0A957WKG6-F1
#
_cell.length_a   1.000
_cell.length_b   1.000
_cell.length_c   1.000
_cell.angle_alpha   90.00
_cell.angle_beta   90.00
_cell.angle_gamma   90.00
#
_symmetry.space_group_name_H-M   'P 1'
#
loop_
_entity.id
_entity.type
_entity.pdbx_description
1 polymer ?
#
loop_
_entity_poly.entity_id
_entity_poly.type
_entity_poly.pdbx_seq_one_letter_code
_entity_poly.pdbx_strand_id
1 'polypeptide(L)'
;MNNQAAWLAQFIDKKEGMSPSQQRRLITHIGRVPFSTDLVAVDPGLWGGFWHFDVIAAGYTLPAVELALLRAVRLDQVWPAATTVEQFVGDLRQTIGHPQAEVWLLRVIDQPCAVLAAPAGQPGLITVVWYCATTNALHAGYRTAPDRLSLPQAVAQGSGAVFATAGPASVEIDQTWLVDSLEQTSEGRSESLSVELDREILRIRVEAGD
;
A
#
# COMPACT_ATOMS: atom_id res chain seq x y z
N MET A 1 -8.82 7.82 19.71
CA MET A 1 -7.81 7.55 18.66
C MET A 1 -6.92 6.40 19.12
N ASN A 2 -6.60 5.46 18.23
CA ASN A 2 -5.66 4.37 18.52
C ASN A 2 -4.28 4.96 18.89
N ASN A 3 -3.66 4.50 19.97
CA ASN A 3 -2.33 4.97 20.40
C ASN A 3 -1.28 4.80 19.30
N GLN A 4 -1.44 3.83 18.41
CA GLN A 4 -0.52 3.63 17.29
C GLN A 4 -0.61 4.70 16.21
N ALA A 5 -1.83 5.17 15.90
CA ALA A 5 -2.03 6.25 14.94
C ALA A 5 -1.39 7.55 15.42
N ALA A 6 -1.61 7.90 16.69
CA ALA A 6 -0.97 9.08 17.29
C ALA A 6 0.55 8.94 17.34
N TRP A 7 1.06 7.75 17.63
CA TRP A 7 2.50 7.49 17.70
C TRP A 7 3.19 7.66 16.35
N LEU A 8 2.66 7.06 15.27
CA LEU A 8 3.24 7.20 13.93
C LEU A 8 3.08 8.60 13.36
N ALA A 9 1.93 9.23 13.58
CA ALA A 9 1.69 10.62 13.16
C ALA A 9 2.75 11.58 13.71
N GLN A 10 3.23 11.38 14.95
CA GLN A 10 4.28 12.25 15.50
C GLN A 10 5.60 12.21 14.71
N PHE A 11 6.02 11.05 14.20
CA PHE A 11 7.25 10.97 13.40
C PHE A 11 7.07 11.59 12.03
N ILE A 12 5.91 11.36 11.42
CA ILE A 12 5.52 11.97 10.15
C ILE A 12 5.49 13.49 10.33
N ASP A 13 4.72 14.03 11.26
CA ASP A 13 4.53 15.49 11.39
C ASP A 13 5.82 16.24 11.75
N LYS A 14 6.72 15.59 12.50
CA LYS A 14 8.01 16.19 12.88
C LYS A 14 9.09 16.00 11.84
N LYS A 15 8.86 15.22 10.78
CA LYS A 15 9.89 14.77 9.85
C LYS A 15 11.09 14.15 10.59
N GLU A 16 10.82 13.40 11.66
CA GLU A 16 11.85 12.72 12.47
C GLU A 16 11.99 11.25 12.08
N GLY A 17 13.23 10.81 11.88
CA GLY A 17 13.51 9.40 11.64
C GLY A 17 13.27 8.56 12.88
N MET A 18 12.79 7.34 12.69
CA MET A 18 12.73 6.37 13.78
C MET A 18 14.13 5.88 14.13
N SER A 19 14.45 5.85 15.42
CA SER A 19 15.61 5.11 15.91
C SER A 19 15.48 3.60 15.59
N PRO A 20 16.59 2.85 15.53
CA PRO A 20 16.55 1.41 15.24
C PRO A 20 15.65 0.60 16.20
N SER A 21 15.55 1.01 17.47
CA SER A 21 14.67 0.36 18.45
C SER A 21 13.19 0.66 18.19
N GLN A 22 12.86 1.88 17.78
CA GLN A 22 11.51 2.27 17.37
C GLN A 22 11.09 1.55 16.09
N GLN A 23 11.97 1.49 15.08
CA GLN A 23 11.72 0.75 13.85
C GLN A 23 11.49 -0.75 14.12
N ARG A 24 12.32 -1.37 14.97
CA ARG A 24 12.13 -2.78 15.36
C ARG A 24 10.80 -3.01 16.09
N ARG A 25 10.41 -2.08 16.97
CA ARG A 25 9.11 -2.13 17.66
C ARG A 25 7.96 -2.02 16.67
N LEU A 26 8.04 -1.12 15.69
CA LEU A 26 7.04 -0.98 14.63
C LEU A 26 6.93 -2.28 13.81
N ILE A 27 8.05 -2.80 13.31
CA ILE A 27 8.08 -4.05 12.53
C ILE A 27 7.46 -5.21 13.32
N THR A 28 7.83 -5.35 14.60
CA THR A 28 7.28 -6.40 15.48
C THR A 28 5.77 -6.26 15.66
N HIS A 29 5.28 -5.02 15.78
CA HIS A 29 3.84 -4.74 15.84
C HIS A 29 3.14 -5.12 14.53
N ILE A 30 3.61 -4.56 13.41
CA ILE A 30 3.05 -4.79 12.08
C ILE A 30 3.03 -6.28 11.73
N GLY A 31 4.08 -7.04 12.07
CA GLY A 31 4.14 -8.48 11.80
C GLY A 31 3.05 -9.31 12.45
N ARG A 32 2.35 -8.78 13.46
CA ARG A 32 1.25 -9.44 14.18
C ARG A 32 -0.14 -8.96 13.77
N VAL A 33 -0.20 -7.89 12.98
CA VAL A 33 -1.46 -7.28 12.55
C VAL A 33 -2.10 -8.16 11.44
N PRO A 34 -3.44 -8.30 11.43
CA PRO A 34 -4.14 -9.00 10.35
C PRO A 34 -4.16 -8.16 9.06
N PHE A 35 -4.36 -8.82 7.92
CA PHE A 35 -4.69 -8.10 6.68
C PHE A 35 -6.13 -7.59 6.74
N SER A 36 -6.38 -6.47 6.06
CA SER A 36 -7.71 -5.93 5.83
C SER A 36 -8.59 -7.00 5.19
N THR A 37 -9.76 -7.22 5.79
CA THR A 37 -10.81 -8.09 5.26
C THR A 37 -11.91 -7.28 4.58
N ASP A 38 -11.71 -5.97 4.44
CA ASP A 38 -12.70 -5.09 3.87
C ASP A 38 -12.90 -5.42 2.39
N LEU A 39 -14.16 -5.31 1.97
CA LEU A 39 -14.60 -5.64 0.64
C LEU A 39 -14.45 -4.41 -0.26
N VAL A 40 -13.60 -4.52 -1.28
CA VAL A 40 -13.29 -3.45 -2.22
C VAL A 40 -13.98 -3.73 -3.54
N ALA A 41 -14.67 -2.72 -4.08
CA ALA A 41 -15.25 -2.79 -5.41
C ALA A 41 -14.16 -3.02 -6.46
N VAL A 42 -14.38 -3.98 -7.35
CA VAL A 42 -13.45 -4.28 -8.44
C VAL A 42 -13.61 -3.23 -9.54
N ASP A 43 -12.56 -2.48 -9.82
CA ASP A 43 -12.55 -1.43 -10.86
C ASP A 43 -12.86 -2.00 -12.27
N PRO A 44 -13.83 -1.43 -13.02
CA PRO A 44 -14.16 -1.72 -14.44
C PRO A 44 -12.96 -1.98 -15.36
N GLY A 45 -11.87 -1.22 -15.23
CA GLY A 45 -10.66 -1.36 -16.03
C GLY A 45 -9.88 -2.64 -15.72
N LEU A 46 -9.99 -3.18 -14.50
CA LEU A 46 -9.52 -4.52 -14.21
C LEU A 46 -10.30 -5.50 -15.09
N TRP A 47 -11.64 -5.39 -15.18
CA TRP A 47 -12.54 -6.33 -15.90
C TRP A 47 -12.21 -6.59 -17.36
N GLY A 48 -11.51 -5.67 -18.05
CA GLY A 48 -11.02 -5.86 -19.42
C GLY A 48 -10.09 -7.06 -19.62
N GLY A 49 -9.67 -7.74 -18.56
CA GLY A 49 -9.01 -9.06 -18.63
C GLY A 49 -9.83 -10.24 -18.08
N PHE A 50 -11.01 -10.00 -17.50
CA PHE A 50 -11.75 -10.96 -16.66
C PHE A 50 -12.88 -11.70 -17.36
N TRP A 51 -13.23 -11.35 -18.60
CA TRP A 51 -14.30 -11.97 -19.38
C TRP A 51 -14.16 -13.48 -19.65
N HIS A 52 -12.99 -14.07 -19.38
CA HIS A 52 -12.76 -15.52 -19.51
C HIS A 52 -13.02 -16.33 -18.23
N PHE A 53 -13.30 -15.65 -17.11
CA PHE A 53 -13.85 -16.31 -15.93
C PHE A 53 -15.35 -16.04 -15.91
N ASP A 54 -16.16 -17.02 -15.52
CA ASP A 54 -17.63 -16.93 -15.34
C ASP A 54 -18.03 -15.95 -14.20
N VAL A 55 -17.32 -14.84 -14.07
CA VAL A 55 -17.59 -13.75 -13.13
C VAL A 55 -18.48 -12.76 -13.88
N ILE A 56 -19.76 -13.12 -13.95
CA ILE A 56 -20.83 -12.33 -14.56
C ILE A 56 -20.91 -10.96 -13.87
N ALA A 57 -21.08 -9.92 -14.69
CA ALA A 57 -21.18 -8.51 -14.30
C ALA A 57 -22.31 -8.22 -13.28
N ALA A 58 -21.96 -7.55 -12.18
CA ALA A 58 -22.75 -6.56 -11.41
C ALA A 58 -22.17 -6.37 -9.99
N GLY A 59 -21.40 -5.31 -9.73
CA GLY A 59 -21.15 -4.83 -8.37
C GLY A 59 -20.38 -5.76 -7.41
N TYR A 60 -19.51 -6.64 -7.91
CA TYR A 60 -18.73 -7.53 -7.05
C TYR A 60 -17.69 -6.75 -6.24
N THR A 61 -17.68 -7.03 -4.95
CA THR A 61 -16.64 -6.60 -4.01
C THR A 61 -15.84 -7.83 -3.60
N LEU A 62 -14.51 -7.72 -3.60
CA LEU A 62 -13.61 -8.78 -3.11
C LEU A 62 -12.87 -8.30 -1.88
N PRO A 63 -12.45 -9.21 -0.97
CA PRO A 63 -11.48 -8.84 0.06
C PRO A 63 -10.26 -8.18 -0.60
N ALA A 64 -9.77 -7.09 -0.02
CA ALA A 64 -8.66 -6.31 -0.59
C ALA A 64 -7.44 -7.17 -0.96
N VAL A 65 -7.11 -8.16 -0.12
CA VAL A 65 -6.03 -9.14 -0.36
C VAL A 65 -6.27 -9.99 -1.61
N GLU A 66 -7.50 -10.43 -1.84
CA GLU A 66 -7.84 -11.23 -3.02
C GLU A 66 -7.78 -10.39 -4.30
N LEU A 67 -8.30 -9.16 -4.23
CA LEU A 67 -8.22 -8.21 -5.35
C LEU A 67 -6.76 -7.89 -5.71
N ALA A 68 -5.90 -7.67 -4.71
CA ALA A 68 -4.48 -7.42 -4.94
C ALA A 68 -3.76 -8.62 -5.54
N LEU A 69 -4.00 -9.84 -5.03
CA LEU A 69 -3.44 -11.06 -5.63
C LEU A 69 -3.88 -11.20 -7.09
N LEU A 70 -5.17 -11.00 -7.35
CA LEU A 70 -5.75 -11.12 -8.68
C LEU A 70 -5.07 -10.18 -9.67
N ARG A 71 -4.87 -8.92 -9.28
CA ARG A 71 -4.10 -7.94 -10.05
C ARG A 71 -2.64 -8.38 -10.24
N ALA A 72 -1.99 -8.77 -9.16
CA ALA A 72 -0.57 -9.14 -9.15
C ALA A 72 -0.25 -10.33 -10.07
N VAL A 73 -1.17 -11.28 -10.19
CA VAL A 73 -1.04 -12.46 -11.03
C VAL A 73 -1.41 -12.17 -12.49
N ARG A 74 -2.46 -11.36 -12.73
CA ARG A 74 -3.05 -11.24 -14.08
C ARG A 74 -2.61 -10.03 -14.85
N LEU A 75 -2.52 -8.88 -14.18
CA LEU A 75 -2.13 -7.64 -14.83
C LEU A 75 -0.62 -7.48 -14.76
N ASP A 76 -0.10 -7.55 -13.54
CA ASP A 76 1.31 -7.27 -13.31
C ASP A 76 2.20 -8.47 -13.67
N GLN A 77 1.66 -9.69 -13.63
CA GLN A 77 2.37 -10.95 -13.87
C GLN A 77 3.64 -11.13 -13.01
N VAL A 78 3.65 -10.51 -11.82
CA VAL A 78 4.76 -10.54 -10.85
C VAL A 78 4.61 -11.66 -9.79
N TRP A 79 3.51 -12.41 -9.87
CA TRP A 79 3.33 -13.70 -9.20
C TRP A 79 2.89 -14.79 -10.19
N PRO A 80 3.26 -16.07 -9.94
CA PRO A 80 2.76 -17.20 -10.71
C PRO A 80 1.22 -17.29 -10.74
N ALA A 81 0.67 -17.73 -11.88
CA ALA A 81 -0.77 -17.91 -12.08
C ALA A 81 -1.47 -18.80 -11.04
N ALA A 82 -0.73 -19.73 -10.44
CA ALA A 82 -1.23 -20.69 -9.45
C ALA A 82 -1.02 -20.23 -8.00
N THR A 83 -0.53 -19.00 -7.76
CA THR A 83 -0.33 -18.48 -6.41
C THR A 83 -1.66 -18.40 -5.67
N THR A 84 -1.71 -19.01 -4.48
CA THR A 84 -2.89 -18.94 -3.59
C THR A 84 -2.85 -17.69 -2.72
N VAL A 85 -4.00 -17.30 -2.15
CA VAL A 85 -4.09 -16.21 -1.18
C VAL A 85 -3.14 -16.42 0.01
N GLU A 86 -3.05 -17.65 0.52
CA GLU A 86 -2.17 -17.99 1.63
C GLU A 86 -0.69 -17.79 1.27
N GLN A 87 -0.26 -18.25 0.08
CA GLN A 87 1.10 -18.05 -0.40
C GLN A 87 1.41 -16.57 -0.60
N PHE A 88 0.48 -15.81 -1.18
CA PHE A 88 0.61 -14.38 -1.36
C PHE A 88 0.78 -13.65 -0.03
N VAL A 89 -0.13 -13.88 0.93
CA VAL A 89 -0.04 -13.32 2.29
C VAL A 89 1.25 -13.76 2.99
N GLY A 90 1.69 -15.00 2.79
CA GLY A 90 2.95 -15.52 3.29
C GLY A 90 4.15 -14.72 2.77
N ASP A 91 4.21 -14.48 1.46
CA ASP A 91 5.26 -13.66 0.83
C ASP A 91 5.26 -12.23 1.38
N LEU A 92 4.09 -11.61 1.52
CA LEU A 92 3.98 -10.27 2.10
C LEU A 92 4.45 -10.25 3.57
N ARG A 93 4.13 -11.29 4.35
CA ARG A 93 4.61 -11.39 5.74
C ARG A 93 6.13 -11.58 5.82
N GLN A 94 6.73 -12.31 4.89
CA GLN A 94 8.18 -12.43 4.81
C GLN A 94 8.85 -11.09 4.58
N THR A 95 8.26 -10.21 3.76
CA THR A 95 8.75 -8.83 3.56
C THR A 95 8.84 -8.05 4.86
N ILE A 96 7.83 -8.13 5.73
CA ILE A 96 7.80 -7.42 7.01
C ILE A 96 8.97 -7.85 7.90
N GLY A 97 9.29 -9.15 7.92
CA GLY A 97 10.38 -9.71 8.73
C GLY A 97 11.76 -9.68 8.06
N HIS A 98 11.88 -9.15 6.85
CA HIS A 98 13.12 -9.28 6.08
C HIS A 98 14.24 -8.42 6.70
N PRO A 99 15.48 -8.93 6.86
CA PRO A 99 16.58 -8.18 7.47
C PRO A 99 16.97 -6.89 6.72
N GLN A 100 16.72 -6.87 5.41
CA GLN A 100 16.95 -5.71 4.54
C GLN A 100 15.64 -4.98 4.19
N ALA A 101 14.59 -5.15 4.99
CA ALA A 101 13.36 -4.40 4.79
C ALA A 101 13.60 -2.91 5.04
N GLU A 102 13.33 -2.11 4.02
CA GLU A 102 13.26 -0.66 4.13
C GLU A 102 11.87 -0.27 4.65
N VAL A 103 11.80 0.79 5.44
CA VAL A 103 10.55 1.27 6.06
C VAL A 103 10.40 2.75 5.80
N TRP A 104 9.28 3.13 5.19
CA TRP A 104 8.89 4.52 4.98
C TRP A 104 7.66 4.84 5.83
N LEU A 105 7.67 6.03 6.42
CA LEU A 105 6.51 6.56 7.14
C LEU A 105 5.84 7.63 6.30
N LEU A 106 4.51 7.55 6.21
CA LEU A 106 3.77 8.41 5.33
C LEU A 106 2.32 8.64 5.75
N ARG A 107 1.72 9.70 5.20
CA ARG A 107 0.32 10.04 5.34
C ARG A 107 -0.41 9.78 4.02
N VAL A 108 -1.41 8.89 4.01
CA VAL A 108 -2.29 8.64 2.85
C VAL A 108 -3.72 8.92 3.27
N ILE A 109 -4.41 9.83 2.57
CA ILE A 109 -5.78 10.25 2.93
C ILE A 109 -5.85 10.62 4.43
N ASP A 110 -4.91 11.48 4.85
CA ASP A 110 -4.71 11.87 6.24
C ASP A 110 -4.38 10.76 7.25
N GLN A 111 -4.23 9.51 6.82
CA GLN A 111 -3.95 8.38 7.69
C GLN A 111 -2.45 8.13 7.85
N PRO A 112 -1.95 7.97 9.09
CA PRO A 112 -0.58 7.56 9.33
C PRO A 112 -0.38 6.09 8.93
N CYS A 113 0.49 5.89 7.95
CA CYS A 113 0.80 4.61 7.34
C CYS A 113 2.31 4.34 7.41
N ALA A 114 2.64 3.05 7.40
CA ALA A 114 4.00 2.58 7.18
C ALA A 114 4.04 1.70 5.93
N VAL A 115 5.06 1.90 5.09
CA VAL A 115 5.33 1.06 3.93
C VAL A 115 6.61 0.32 4.18
N LEU A 116 6.58 -0.98 3.91
CA LEU A 116 7.73 -1.85 4.03
C LEU A 116 8.03 -2.43 2.66
N ALA A 117 9.28 -2.36 2.22
CA ALA A 117 9.70 -3.05 1.01
C ALA A 117 10.99 -3.83 1.25
N ALA A 118 11.06 -5.01 0.63
CA ALA A 118 12.23 -5.88 0.72
C ALA A 118 12.40 -6.64 -0.60
N PRO A 119 13.61 -7.15 -0.89
CA PRO A 119 13.84 -8.03 -2.03
C PRO A 119 12.80 -9.15 -2.08
N ALA A 120 12.18 -9.34 -3.23
CA ALA A 120 11.44 -10.55 -3.51
C ALA A 120 12.45 -11.68 -3.74
N GLY A 121 12.08 -12.94 -3.50
CA GLY A 121 12.95 -14.09 -3.81
C GLY A 121 13.31 -14.24 -5.29
N GLN A 122 12.90 -13.31 -6.15
CA GLN A 122 13.22 -13.21 -7.57
C GLN A 122 14.15 -12.01 -7.82
N PRO A 123 15.23 -12.17 -8.61
CA PRO A 123 16.13 -11.07 -8.92
C PRO A 123 15.42 -9.88 -9.57
N GLY A 124 15.75 -8.67 -9.14
CA GLY A 124 15.25 -7.43 -9.73
C GLY A 124 13.82 -7.05 -9.32
N LEU A 125 13.18 -7.79 -8.41
CA LEU A 125 11.89 -7.43 -7.83
C LEU A 125 12.01 -7.18 -6.33
N ILE A 126 11.20 -6.24 -5.85
CA ILE A 126 10.93 -6.02 -4.43
C ILE A 126 9.45 -6.29 -4.16
N THR A 127 9.15 -6.82 -2.98
CA THR A 127 7.79 -6.91 -2.46
C THR A 127 7.55 -5.72 -1.53
N VAL A 128 6.39 -5.08 -1.65
CA VAL A 128 5.95 -3.90 -0.92
C VAL A 128 4.69 -4.24 -0.12
N VAL A 129 4.61 -3.81 1.14
CA VAL A 129 3.48 -4.04 2.04
C VAL A 129 3.12 -2.75 2.76
N TRP A 130 1.82 -2.50 2.93
CA TRP A 130 1.29 -1.30 3.56
C TRP A 130 0.64 -1.62 4.90
N TYR A 131 0.85 -0.76 5.88
CA TYR A 131 0.20 -0.81 7.18
C TYR A 131 -0.47 0.53 7.45
N CYS A 132 -1.73 0.51 7.88
CA CYS A 132 -2.43 1.71 8.35
C CYS A 132 -2.62 1.64 9.87
N ALA A 133 -2.17 2.67 10.58
CA ALA A 133 -2.23 2.69 12.03
C ALA A 133 -3.63 3.04 12.57
N THR A 134 -4.45 3.70 11.75
CA THR A 134 -5.84 4.04 12.11
C THR A 134 -6.73 2.81 12.09
N THR A 135 -6.72 2.05 10.99
CA THR A 135 -7.46 0.78 10.87
C THR A 135 -6.77 -0.35 11.64
N ASN A 136 -5.49 -0.19 11.97
CA ASN A 136 -4.64 -1.22 12.56
C ASN A 136 -4.70 -2.52 11.74
N ALA A 137 -4.54 -2.38 10.42
CA ALA A 137 -4.58 -3.46 9.45
C ALA A 137 -3.41 -3.35 8.47
N LEU A 138 -3.01 -4.51 7.95
CA LEU A 138 -2.16 -4.61 6.78
C LEU A 138 -3.02 -4.47 5.54
N HIS A 139 -2.65 -3.55 4.67
CA HIS A 139 -3.24 -3.38 3.36
C HIS A 139 -2.44 -4.21 2.36
N ALA A 140 -3.13 -4.71 1.34
CA ALA A 140 -2.55 -5.68 0.45
C ALA A 140 -1.31 -5.11 -0.27
N GLY A 141 -0.30 -5.97 -0.45
CA GLY A 141 0.99 -5.59 -1.00
C GLY A 141 1.09 -5.81 -2.50
N TYR A 142 2.25 -5.51 -3.06
CA TYR A 142 2.55 -5.75 -4.48
C TYR A 142 4.05 -6.02 -4.70
N ARG A 143 4.42 -6.42 -5.92
CA ARG A 143 5.81 -6.47 -6.36
C ARG A 143 6.04 -5.47 -7.47
N THR A 144 7.22 -4.90 -7.49
CA THR A 144 7.67 -4.00 -8.55
C THR A 144 9.17 -4.07 -8.68
N ALA A 145 9.71 -3.56 -9.78
CA ALA A 145 11.14 -3.32 -9.90
C ALA A 145 11.55 -2.13 -9.00
N PRO A 146 12.75 -2.13 -8.40
CA PRO A 146 13.18 -1.06 -7.48
C PRO A 146 13.12 0.35 -8.09
N ASP A 147 13.44 0.49 -9.38
CA ASP A 147 13.41 1.75 -10.14
C ASP A 147 11.98 2.22 -10.45
N ARG A 148 11.03 1.28 -10.47
CA ARG A 148 9.59 1.55 -10.58
C ARG A 148 8.90 1.69 -9.24
N LEU A 149 9.64 1.64 -8.13
CA LEU A 149 9.14 2.07 -6.83
C LEU A 149 9.07 3.59 -6.82
N SER A 150 8.15 4.11 -7.64
CA SER A 150 7.68 5.46 -7.54
C SER A 150 6.82 5.49 -6.28
N LEU A 151 7.42 5.89 -5.18
CA LEU A 151 6.71 6.52 -4.05
C LEU A 151 6.78 8.04 -4.25
N PRO A 152 6.59 8.60 -5.48
CA PRO A 152 7.10 9.92 -5.78
C PRO A 152 6.27 10.95 -5.00
N GLN A 153 6.89 11.72 -4.10
CA GLN A 153 6.37 12.99 -3.54
C GLN A 153 4.97 13.04 -2.90
N ALA A 154 4.13 12.00 -2.97
CA ALA A 154 2.74 11.97 -2.52
C ALA A 154 2.59 12.17 -1.00
N VAL A 155 3.71 12.19 -0.29
CA VAL A 155 3.81 12.32 1.16
C VAL A 155 4.62 13.57 1.56
N ALA A 156 5.42 14.11 0.65
CA ALA A 156 6.39 15.16 0.99
C ALA A 156 5.74 16.52 1.30
N GLN A 157 4.49 16.75 0.87
CA GLN A 157 3.81 18.04 1.10
C GLN A 157 2.80 18.05 2.27
N GLY A 158 2.53 16.91 2.89
CA GLY A 158 1.90 16.85 4.21
C GLY A 158 2.96 16.86 5.32
N SER A 159 3.78 17.92 5.38
CA SER A 159 4.86 18.14 6.35
C SER A 159 5.40 16.90 7.09
N GLY A 160 6.19 16.05 6.39
CA GLY A 160 7.28 15.31 7.06
C GLY A 160 7.50 13.82 6.82
N ALA A 161 7.43 13.37 5.57
CA ALA A 161 8.04 12.09 5.22
C ALA A 161 9.54 12.07 5.62
N VAL A 162 9.96 11.07 6.40
CA VAL A 162 11.39 10.77 6.60
C VAL A 162 11.79 9.62 5.71
N PHE A 163 12.70 9.92 4.79
CA PHE A 163 13.38 8.95 3.95
C PHE A 163 14.62 8.47 4.69
N ALA A 164 14.71 7.17 4.94
CA ALA A 164 15.95 6.53 5.35
C ALA A 164 16.41 5.58 4.24
N THR A 165 16.83 6.12 3.08
CA THR A 165 17.83 5.47 2.20
C THR A 165 18.55 6.46 1.29
N ALA A 166 19.82 6.16 1.00
CA ALA A 166 20.76 7.01 0.26
C ALA A 166 20.49 6.99 -1.25
N GLY A 167 20.03 8.10 -1.85
CA GLY A 167 19.90 8.27 -3.30
C GLY A 167 19.09 9.53 -3.69
N PRO A 168 19.28 10.12 -4.90
CA PRO A 168 19.14 11.57 -5.07
C PRO A 168 17.78 12.09 -5.58
N ALA A 169 17.52 13.32 -5.14
CA ALA A 169 16.80 14.44 -5.78
C ALA A 169 15.27 14.38 -5.98
N SER A 170 14.65 15.33 -5.28
CA SER A 170 13.29 15.87 -5.42
C SER A 170 12.96 16.35 -6.84
N VAL A 171 11.85 15.84 -7.38
CA VAL A 171 11.04 16.49 -8.42
C VAL A 171 9.91 17.25 -7.69
N GLU A 172 9.26 18.22 -8.32
CA GLU A 172 8.00 18.80 -7.83
C GLU A 172 6.89 18.32 -8.76
N ILE A 173 5.81 17.78 -8.20
CA ILE A 173 4.62 17.35 -8.95
C ILE A 173 3.39 18.09 -8.39
N ASP A 174 2.55 18.55 -9.32
CA ASP A 174 1.28 19.24 -9.09
C ASP A 174 0.26 18.35 -8.34
N GLN A 175 -0.35 18.93 -7.29
CA GLN A 175 -1.14 18.24 -6.27
C GLN A 175 -2.65 18.54 -6.34
N THR A 176 -3.09 19.29 -7.34
CA THR A 176 -4.48 19.74 -7.46
C THR A 176 -5.48 18.57 -7.60
N TRP A 177 -5.10 17.49 -8.26
CA TRP A 177 -6.01 16.36 -8.52
C TRP A 177 -6.35 15.50 -7.28
N LEU A 178 -5.47 15.46 -6.26
CA LEU A 178 -5.68 14.67 -5.04
C LEU A 178 -6.76 15.32 -4.15
N VAL A 179 -6.73 16.65 -4.06
CA VAL A 179 -7.76 17.44 -3.36
C VAL A 179 -9.10 17.30 -4.08
N ASP A 180 -9.11 17.44 -5.40
CA ASP A 180 -10.33 17.34 -6.21
C ASP A 180 -10.99 15.94 -6.13
N SER A 181 -10.19 14.87 -6.05
CA SER A 181 -10.72 13.49 -5.93
C SER A 181 -11.30 13.19 -4.56
N LEU A 182 -10.76 13.81 -3.49
CA LEU A 182 -11.22 13.64 -2.11
C LEU A 182 -12.47 14.48 -1.80
N GLU A 183 -12.58 15.67 -2.38
CA GLU A 183 -13.79 16.49 -2.24
C GLU A 183 -14.99 15.84 -2.97
N GLN A 184 -14.75 15.19 -4.11
CA GLN A 184 -15.80 14.50 -4.89
C GLN A 184 -16.33 13.20 -4.26
N THR A 185 -15.55 12.49 -3.43
CA THR A 185 -16.02 11.27 -2.74
C THR A 185 -16.78 11.55 -1.45
N SER A 186 -16.68 12.77 -0.89
CA SER A 186 -17.29 13.15 0.38
C SER A 186 -18.81 13.39 0.30
N GLU A 187 -19.37 13.63 -0.88
CA GLU A 187 -20.82 13.74 -1.09
C GLU A 187 -21.48 12.35 -1.18
N GLY A 188 -21.71 11.74 -0.02
CA GLY A 188 -22.71 10.67 0.12
C GLY A 188 -22.21 9.22 0.05
N ARG A 189 -20.89 8.96 0.01
CA ARG A 189 -20.35 7.60 0.13
C ARG A 189 -19.78 7.35 1.52
N SER A 190 -20.47 6.52 2.30
CA SER A 190 -19.98 5.98 3.57
C SER A 190 -19.15 4.71 3.33
N GLU A 191 -18.06 4.82 2.58
CA GLU A 191 -17.14 3.69 2.43
C GLU A 191 -16.25 3.58 3.68
N SER A 192 -15.77 2.38 3.99
CA SER A 192 -14.84 2.22 5.11
C SER A 192 -13.50 2.85 4.74
N LEU A 193 -12.83 3.45 5.73
CA LEU A 193 -11.50 4.02 5.56
C LEU A 193 -10.50 3.04 4.92
N SER A 194 -10.62 1.75 5.22
CA SER A 194 -9.74 0.75 4.63
C SER A 194 -9.96 0.58 3.13
N VAL A 195 -11.23 0.65 2.67
CA VAL A 195 -11.57 0.58 1.24
C VAL A 195 -10.98 1.77 0.48
N GLU A 196 -11.07 2.98 1.06
CA GLU A 196 -10.47 4.18 0.48
C GLU A 196 -8.95 4.05 0.36
N LEU A 197 -8.29 3.59 1.42
CA LEU A 197 -6.84 3.36 1.41
C LEU A 197 -6.43 2.28 0.40
N ASP A 198 -7.15 1.15 0.34
CA ASP A 198 -6.86 0.08 -0.61
C ASP A 198 -7.01 0.55 -2.05
N ARG A 199 -8.05 1.35 -2.37
CA ARG A 199 -8.20 1.97 -3.69
C ARG A 199 -7.06 2.91 -4.01
N GLU A 200 -6.67 3.75 -3.06
CA GLU A 200 -5.62 4.74 -3.27
C GLU A 200 -4.26 4.09 -3.49
N ILE A 201 -3.93 3.05 -2.72
CA ILE A 201 -2.72 2.23 -2.95
C ILE A 201 -2.77 1.62 -4.35
N LEU A 202 -3.92 1.08 -4.78
CA LEU A 202 -4.07 0.53 -6.13
C LEU A 202 -3.95 1.60 -7.22
N ARG A 203 -4.38 2.84 -6.97
CA ARG A 203 -4.33 3.98 -7.91
C ARG A 203 -2.92 4.52 -8.07
N ILE A 204 -2.19 4.75 -6.98
CA ILE A 204 -0.76 5.15 -6.99
C ILE A 204 0.06 4.20 -7.87
N ARG A 205 -0.26 2.90 -7.85
CA ARG A 205 0.39 1.91 -8.70
C ARG A 205 0.11 2.06 -10.19
N VAL A 206 -1.09 2.50 -10.58
CA VAL A 206 -1.44 2.73 -12.00
C VAL A 206 -0.69 3.97 -12.51
N GLU A 207 -0.66 5.04 -11.73
CA GLU A 207 -0.04 6.30 -12.12
C GLU A 207 1.49 6.24 -12.16
N ALA A 208 2.10 5.32 -11.41
CA ALA A 208 3.55 5.06 -11.44
C ALA A 208 4.06 4.52 -12.80
N GLY A 209 3.17 4.19 -13.73
CA GLY A 209 3.50 3.83 -15.12
C GLY A 209 3.85 2.36 -15.31
N ASP A 210 2.87 1.62 -15.85
CA ASP A 210 3.11 0.60 -16.86
C ASP A 210 2.75 1.17 -18.24
#